data_AF-A0A7V4Y2T6-F1
#
_entry.id   AF-A0A7V4Y2T6-F1
#
_cell.length_a   1.000
_cell.length_b   1.000
_cell.length_c   1.000
_cell.angle_alpha   90.00
_cell.angle_beta   90.00
_cell.angle_gamma   90.00
#
_symmetry.space_group_name_H-M   'P 1'
#
loop_
_entity.id
_entity.type
_entity.pdbx_description
1 polymer ?
#
loop_
_entity_poly.entity_id
_entity_poly.type
_entity_poly.pdbx_seq_one_letter_code
_entity_poly.pdbx_strand_id
1 'polypeptide(L)'
;MNFQMLNNLALAFDNFLDRVEKRSAIDYEAQRRRLEQKINQVIQRAWAAQTEKAFKEAVKLLEQYGRQLEKLDAQAIADGLTPVMSGELVKVVANEGLVDHIHYAYDMAGQKTARQLKLPYAFTFVDQQVKDWLVKDTVYWIGNFYDSFIKDAVTKTVIQYAIEEGQDYWVTGQRIKEVLAGTYEIPPKYLPASYIRAEAYWQLVSCEAVTRATVLGKIEPMLAADVVEYEILTAEDERVCPLCSRMHGKKFKIEHAVELRDKFLEAKTPEDVKLVHPWNKVQEIDSWEPEALARRGMALPSFHGHCRCDIVVSS
;
A
#
# COMPACT_ATOMS: atom_id res chain seq x y z
N MET A 1 -43.61 -30.89 22.78
CA MET A 1 -42.86 -29.64 22.52
C MET A 1 -43.57 -28.92 21.39
N ASN A 2 -43.99 -27.66 21.59
CA ASN A 2 -44.84 -26.95 20.64
C ASN A 2 -44.02 -26.53 19.40
N PHE A 3 -44.50 -26.84 18.19
CA PHE A 3 -43.78 -26.62 16.92
C PHE A 3 -43.39 -25.14 16.72
N GLN A 4 -44.23 -24.24 17.24
CA GLN A 4 -44.01 -22.79 17.23
C GLN A 4 -42.83 -22.36 18.10
N MET A 5 -42.54 -23.08 19.19
CA MET A 5 -41.40 -22.82 20.07
C MET A 5 -40.07 -23.21 19.42
N LEU A 6 -40.06 -24.31 18.65
CA LEU A 6 -38.89 -24.75 17.88
C LEU A 6 -38.55 -23.76 16.76
N ASN A 7 -39.54 -23.27 16.01
CA ASN A 7 -39.33 -22.27 14.97
C ASN A 7 -38.80 -20.94 15.52
N ASN A 8 -39.32 -20.48 16.67
CA ASN A 8 -38.83 -19.27 17.32
C ASN A 8 -37.38 -19.41 17.83
N LEU A 9 -37.01 -20.60 18.32
CA LEU A 9 -35.64 -20.90 18.73
C LEU A 9 -34.67 -20.93 17.54
N ALA A 10 -35.06 -21.53 16.41
CA ALA A 10 -34.26 -21.53 15.19
C ALA A 10 -34.02 -20.10 14.67
N LEU A 11 -35.09 -19.30 14.55
CA LEU A 11 -34.98 -17.89 14.15
C LEU A 11 -34.12 -17.06 15.11
N ALA A 12 -34.22 -17.30 16.42
CA ALA A 12 -33.39 -16.60 17.40
C ALA A 12 -31.91 -17.00 17.29
N PHE A 13 -31.63 -18.27 17.01
CA PHE A 13 -30.29 -18.79 16.79
C PHE A 13 -29.67 -18.23 15.50
N ASP A 14 -30.41 -18.22 14.39
CA ASP A 14 -29.94 -17.65 13.12
C ASP A 14 -29.67 -16.14 13.25
N ASN A 15 -30.55 -15.40 13.93
CA ASN A 15 -30.32 -13.98 14.23
C ASN A 15 -29.12 -13.74 15.15
N PHE A 16 -28.83 -14.67 16.07
CA PHE A 16 -27.65 -14.59 16.93
C PHE A 16 -26.37 -14.83 16.13
N LEU A 17 -26.35 -15.85 15.26
CA LEU A 17 -25.21 -16.14 14.39
C LEU A 17 -24.92 -14.99 13.43
N ASP A 18 -25.95 -14.42 12.77
CA ASP A 18 -25.81 -13.25 11.90
C ASP A 18 -25.20 -12.05 12.63
N ARG A 19 -25.61 -11.79 13.88
CA ARG A 19 -25.02 -10.72 14.70
C ARG A 19 -23.56 -10.98 15.06
N VAL A 20 -23.21 -12.23 15.37
CA VAL A 20 -21.83 -12.63 15.70
C VAL A 20 -20.93 -12.47 14.48
N GLU A 21 -21.39 -12.91 13.31
CA GLU A 21 -20.66 -12.80 12.04
C GLU A 21 -20.48 -11.34 11.63
N LYS A 22 -21.54 -10.53 11.68
CA LYS A 22 -21.45 -9.08 11.42
C LYS A 22 -20.47 -8.39 12.37
N ARG A 23 -20.49 -8.73 13.66
CA ARG A 23 -19.55 -8.17 14.65
C ARG A 23 -18.10 -8.58 14.35
N SER A 24 -17.87 -9.82 13.96
CA SER A 24 -16.55 -10.33 13.54
C SER A 24 -16.03 -9.62 12.29
N ALA A 25 -16.90 -9.38 11.29
CA ALA A 25 -16.56 -8.63 10.09
C ALA A 25 -16.20 -7.16 10.39
N ILE A 26 -16.99 -6.49 11.24
CA ILE A 26 -16.73 -5.12 11.71
C ILE A 26 -15.38 -5.04 12.43
N ASP A 27 -15.08 -6.01 13.30
CA ASP A 27 -13.82 -6.03 14.04
C ASP A 27 -12.62 -6.24 13.10
N TYR A 28 -12.74 -7.13 12.11
CA TYR A 28 -11.69 -7.36 11.11
C TYR A 28 -11.38 -6.11 10.27
N GLU A 29 -12.39 -5.43 9.75
CA GLU A 29 -12.21 -4.19 8.99
C GLU A 29 -11.61 -3.08 9.87
N ALA A 30 -12.05 -2.97 11.13
CA ALA A 30 -11.45 -2.03 12.08
C ALA A 30 -9.98 -2.35 12.37
N GLN A 31 -9.62 -3.63 12.47
CA GLN A 31 -8.22 -4.06 12.65
C GLN A 31 -7.36 -3.73 11.41
N ARG A 32 -7.86 -3.99 10.19
CA ARG A 32 -7.19 -3.59 8.94
C ARG A 32 -6.90 -2.09 8.92
N ARG A 33 -7.91 -1.26 9.16
CA ARG A 33 -7.72 0.21 9.19
C ARG A 33 -6.74 0.67 10.25
N ARG A 34 -6.74 0.04 11.43
CA ARG A 34 -5.74 0.35 12.47
C ARG A 34 -4.32 0.00 12.01
N LEU A 35 -4.14 -1.09 11.27
CA LEU A 35 -2.83 -1.45 10.71
C LEU A 35 -2.39 -0.46 9.62
N GLU A 36 -3.30 -0.07 8.73
CA GLU A 36 -3.03 0.94 7.70
C GLU A 36 -2.57 2.25 8.35
N GLN A 37 -3.27 2.70 9.40
CA GLN A 37 -2.91 3.89 10.16
C GLN A 37 -1.55 3.75 10.85
N LYS A 38 -1.26 2.60 11.47
CA LYS A 38 0.04 2.36 12.14
C LYS A 38 1.20 2.38 11.15
N ILE A 39 1.07 1.68 10.01
CA ILE A 39 2.08 1.69 8.95
C ILE A 39 2.27 3.11 8.41
N ASN A 40 1.18 3.83 8.12
CA ASN A 40 1.25 5.21 7.65
C ASN A 40 1.93 6.13 8.67
N GLN A 41 1.63 5.99 9.96
CA GLN A 41 2.27 6.77 11.02
C GLN A 41 3.77 6.49 11.13
N VAL A 42 4.19 5.21 11.04
CA VAL A 42 5.62 4.84 11.01
C VAL A 42 6.32 5.54 9.85
N ILE A 43 5.76 5.45 8.64
CA ILE A 43 6.36 6.05 7.44
C ILE A 43 6.39 7.58 7.56
N GLN A 44 5.30 8.21 8.00
CA GLN A 44 5.22 9.67 8.13
C GLN A 44 6.20 10.22 9.17
N ARG A 45 6.36 9.56 10.33
CA ARG A 45 7.34 9.97 11.34
C ARG A 45 8.77 9.84 10.82
N ALA A 46 9.08 8.71 10.17
CA ALA A 46 10.38 8.50 9.56
C ALA A 46 10.66 9.55 8.47
N TRP A 47 9.68 9.83 7.60
CA TRP A 47 9.78 10.87 6.57
C TRP A 47 10.00 12.27 7.15
N ALA A 48 9.28 12.63 8.20
CA ALA A 48 9.45 13.92 8.87
C ALA A 48 10.86 14.04 9.49
N ALA A 49 11.33 12.99 10.17
CA ALA A 49 12.68 12.96 10.73
C ALA A 49 13.78 13.05 9.64
N GLN A 50 13.61 12.34 8.52
CA GLN A 50 14.55 12.39 7.40
C GLN A 50 14.48 13.73 6.67
N THR A 51 13.30 14.36 6.56
CA THR A 51 13.14 15.72 6.03
C THR A 51 13.99 16.73 6.81
N GLU A 52 14.04 16.65 8.14
CA GLU A 52 14.90 17.53 8.95
C GLU A 52 16.40 17.28 8.72
N LYS A 53 16.80 16.03 8.47
CA LYS A 53 18.19 15.70 8.12
C LYS A 53 18.55 16.17 6.71
N ALA A 54 17.67 15.95 5.75
CA ALA A 54 17.84 16.39 4.38
C ALA A 54 17.86 17.91 4.26
N PHE A 55 17.09 18.63 5.09
CA PHE A 55 17.20 20.09 5.20
C PHE A 55 18.62 20.51 5.62
N LYS A 56 19.19 19.89 6.66
CA LYS A 56 20.55 20.20 7.12
C LYS A 56 21.60 19.88 6.06
N GLU A 57 21.47 18.74 5.39
CA GLU A 57 22.38 18.36 4.31
C GLU A 57 22.25 19.29 3.10
N ALA A 58 21.03 19.69 2.73
CA ALA A 58 20.78 20.64 1.65
C ALA A 58 21.44 22.00 1.94
N VAL A 59 21.29 22.53 3.15
CA VAL A 59 21.94 23.78 3.57
C VAL A 59 23.46 23.67 3.46
N LYS A 60 24.04 22.56 3.95
CA LYS A 60 25.49 22.30 3.86
C LYS A 60 25.97 22.21 2.41
N LEU A 61 25.25 21.50 1.55
CA LEU A 61 25.60 21.39 0.12
C LEU A 61 25.51 22.77 -0.55
N LEU A 62 24.42 23.52 -0.34
CA LEU A 62 24.26 24.87 -0.86
C LEU A 62 25.38 25.82 -0.41
N GLU A 63 25.79 25.75 0.85
CA GLU A 63 26.90 26.55 1.38
C GLU A 63 28.24 26.22 0.70
N GLN A 64 28.50 24.94 0.39
CA GLN A 64 29.74 24.51 -0.27
C GLN A 64 29.89 25.08 -1.69
N TYR A 65 28.78 25.19 -2.44
CA TYR A 65 28.80 25.78 -3.78
C TYR A 65 28.85 27.32 -3.77
N GLY A 66 28.44 27.96 -2.67
CA GLY A 66 28.47 29.40 -2.51
C GLY A 66 27.54 30.13 -3.50
N ARG A 67 27.96 31.31 -3.99
CA ARG A 67 27.12 32.19 -4.84
C ARG A 67 27.20 31.89 -6.34
N GLN A 68 28.02 30.92 -6.76
CA GLN A 68 28.24 30.60 -8.19
C GLN A 68 27.59 29.27 -8.57
N LEU A 69 26.37 29.03 -8.11
CA LEU A 69 25.60 27.84 -8.46
C LEU A 69 25.16 27.87 -9.92
N GLU A 70 25.47 26.80 -10.65
CA GLU A 70 24.95 26.50 -11.97
C GLU A 70 23.83 25.45 -11.91
N LYS A 71 23.10 25.27 -13.03
CA LYS A 71 22.01 24.30 -13.09
C LYS A 71 22.45 22.85 -12.83
N LEU A 72 23.69 22.50 -13.18
CA LEU A 72 24.26 21.19 -12.89
C LEU A 72 24.45 20.97 -11.38
N ASP A 73 24.76 22.03 -10.64
CA ASP A 73 24.91 21.96 -9.18
C ASP A 73 23.56 21.74 -8.49
N ALA A 74 22.47 22.30 -9.03
CA ALA A 74 21.12 22.05 -8.53
C ALA A 74 20.76 20.56 -8.57
N GLN A 75 21.13 19.88 -9.66
CA GLN A 75 20.94 18.44 -9.80
C GLN A 75 21.83 17.67 -8.81
N ALA A 76 23.11 18.06 -8.68
CA ALA A 76 24.04 17.45 -7.73
C ALA A 76 23.57 17.60 -6.26
N ILE A 77 22.99 18.75 -5.90
CA ILE A 77 22.40 18.98 -4.58
C ILE A 77 21.22 18.02 -4.35
N ALA A 78 20.29 17.92 -5.30
CA ALA A 78 19.16 17.01 -5.18
C ALA A 78 19.61 15.54 -5.10
N ASP A 79 20.57 15.13 -5.92
CA ASP A 79 21.15 13.79 -5.85
C ASP A 79 21.85 13.52 -4.52
N GLY A 80 22.51 14.53 -3.93
CA GLY A 80 23.12 14.48 -2.61
C GLY A 80 22.13 14.19 -1.47
N LEU A 81 20.83 14.44 -1.65
CA LEU A 81 19.81 14.13 -0.65
C LEU A 81 19.29 12.69 -0.74
N THR A 82 19.54 11.99 -1.85
CA THR A 82 19.07 10.61 -2.09
C THR A 82 19.44 9.63 -0.97
N PRO A 83 20.67 9.60 -0.43
CA PRO A 83 21.02 8.67 0.65
C PRO A 83 20.13 8.82 1.89
N VAL A 84 19.79 10.06 2.24
CA VAL A 84 18.96 10.40 3.41
C VAL A 84 17.49 10.10 3.13
N MET A 85 16.99 10.47 1.95
CA MET A 85 15.57 10.38 1.61
C MET A 85 15.14 9.02 1.06
N SER A 86 16.09 8.13 0.76
CA SER A 86 15.83 6.78 0.23
C SER A 86 16.40 5.70 1.14
N GLY A 87 17.69 5.40 1.04
CA GLY A 87 18.31 4.25 1.71
C GLY A 87 18.24 4.30 3.24
N GLU A 88 18.48 5.47 3.84
CA GLU A 88 18.33 5.64 5.29
C GLU A 88 16.87 5.61 5.73
N LEU A 89 15.96 6.22 4.96
CA LEU A 89 14.52 6.20 5.24
C LEU A 89 14.03 4.74 5.38
N VAL A 90 14.41 3.87 4.43
CA VAL A 90 14.06 2.44 4.46
C VAL A 90 14.54 1.76 5.74
N LYS A 91 15.76 2.06 6.20
CA LYS A 91 16.28 1.50 7.45
C LYS A 91 15.48 1.97 8.67
N VAL A 92 15.11 3.25 8.70
CA VAL A 92 14.32 3.82 9.81
C VAL A 92 12.94 3.17 9.88
N VAL A 93 12.21 3.10 8.76
CA VAL A 93 10.86 2.48 8.75
C VAL A 93 10.90 1.00 9.11
N ALA A 94 11.92 0.26 8.65
CA ALA A 94 12.10 -1.14 9.00
C ALA A 94 12.29 -1.32 10.52
N ASN A 95 13.13 -0.48 11.13
CA ASN A 95 13.40 -0.51 12.57
C ASN A 95 12.22 -0.02 13.44
N GLU A 96 11.33 0.80 12.88
CA GLU A 96 10.10 1.26 13.56
C GLU A 96 8.92 0.26 13.47
N GLY A 97 9.19 -0.98 13.05
CA GLY A 97 8.22 -2.08 13.11
C GLY A 97 7.39 -2.26 11.85
N LEU A 98 7.76 -1.66 10.71
CA LEU A 98 7.07 -1.88 9.42
C LEU A 98 6.93 -3.38 9.11
N VAL A 99 8.01 -4.14 9.29
CA VAL A 99 8.07 -5.58 9.04
C VAL A 99 7.02 -6.33 9.86
N ASP A 100 6.96 -6.05 11.16
CA ASP A 100 6.02 -6.70 12.08
C ASP A 100 4.56 -6.39 11.71
N HIS A 101 4.26 -5.17 11.29
CA HIS A 101 2.90 -4.81 10.89
C HIS A 101 2.46 -5.49 9.59
N ILE A 102 3.35 -5.62 8.59
CA ILE A 102 3.07 -6.35 7.35
C ILE A 102 2.86 -7.83 7.66
N HIS A 103 3.74 -8.43 8.46
CA HIS A 103 3.63 -9.82 8.88
C HIS A 103 2.34 -10.07 9.65
N TYR A 104 1.99 -9.19 10.58
CA TYR A 104 0.74 -9.29 11.33
C TYR A 104 -0.49 -9.17 10.42
N ALA A 105 -0.48 -8.28 9.42
CA ALA A 105 -1.58 -8.16 8.47
C ALA A 105 -1.83 -9.47 7.70
N TYR A 106 -0.75 -10.12 7.26
CA TYR A 106 -0.78 -11.43 6.61
C TYR A 106 -1.34 -12.51 7.56
N ASP A 107 -0.72 -12.67 8.73
CA ASP A 107 -1.06 -13.72 9.69
C ASP A 107 -2.49 -13.56 10.22
N MET A 108 -2.93 -12.33 10.49
CA MET A 108 -4.28 -12.03 10.95
C MET A 108 -5.33 -12.49 9.93
N ALA A 109 -5.11 -12.22 8.64
CA ALA A 109 -6.03 -12.64 7.59
C ALA A 109 -6.04 -14.16 7.41
N GLY A 110 -4.86 -14.80 7.42
CA GLY A 110 -4.75 -16.25 7.34
C GLY A 110 -5.42 -16.97 8.52
N GLN A 111 -5.18 -16.51 9.74
CA GLN A 111 -5.82 -17.04 10.94
C GLN A 111 -7.34 -16.84 10.94
N LYS A 112 -7.84 -15.73 10.38
CA LYS A 112 -9.28 -15.51 10.24
C LYS A 112 -9.87 -16.52 9.26
N THR A 113 -9.26 -16.68 8.08
CA THR A 113 -9.75 -17.61 7.05
C THR A 113 -9.67 -19.07 7.51
N ALA A 114 -8.57 -19.48 8.15
CA ALA A 114 -8.44 -20.82 8.72
C ALA A 114 -9.55 -21.10 9.76
N ARG A 115 -9.85 -20.13 10.64
CA ARG A 115 -10.94 -20.24 11.61
C ARG A 115 -12.31 -20.38 10.93
N GLN A 116 -12.57 -19.61 9.88
CA GLN A 116 -13.82 -19.71 9.10
C GLN A 116 -13.96 -21.09 8.44
N LEU A 117 -12.86 -21.66 7.97
CA LEU A 117 -12.77 -22.98 7.35
C LEU A 117 -12.65 -24.13 8.37
N LYS A 118 -12.66 -23.84 9.67
CA LYS A 118 -12.51 -24.82 10.77
C LYS A 118 -11.21 -25.64 10.68
N LEU A 119 -10.14 -25.01 10.19
CA LEU A 119 -8.80 -25.58 10.13
C LEU A 119 -7.88 -24.99 11.21
N PRO A 120 -6.88 -25.77 11.68
CA PRO A 120 -5.76 -25.17 12.39
C PRO A 120 -4.98 -24.27 11.43
N TYR A 121 -4.59 -23.08 11.90
CA TYR A 121 -3.68 -22.23 11.14
C TYR A 121 -2.27 -22.84 11.18
N ALA A 122 -1.76 -23.24 10.02
CA ALA A 122 -0.44 -23.82 9.86
C ALA A 122 0.44 -22.87 9.03
N PHE A 123 1.58 -22.49 9.60
CA PHE A 123 2.58 -21.69 8.90
C PHE A 123 3.46 -22.58 8.03
N THR A 124 3.64 -22.20 6.78
CA THR A 124 4.38 -22.93 5.75
C THR A 124 5.62 -22.16 5.29
N PHE A 125 6.47 -22.83 4.52
CA PHE A 125 7.60 -22.16 3.86
C PHE A 125 7.14 -21.11 2.83
N VAL A 126 6.01 -21.35 2.14
CA VAL A 126 5.43 -20.40 1.19
C VAL A 126 4.99 -19.13 1.92
N ASP A 127 4.41 -19.25 3.11
CA ASP A 127 4.03 -18.08 3.93
C ASP A 127 5.24 -17.19 4.24
N GLN A 128 6.39 -17.77 4.58
CA GLN A 128 7.61 -17.00 4.81
C GLN A 128 8.06 -16.26 3.54
N GLN A 129 8.06 -16.94 2.38
CA GLN A 129 8.45 -16.33 1.11
C GLN A 129 7.55 -15.15 0.74
N VAL A 130 6.22 -15.29 0.93
CA VAL A 130 5.26 -14.22 0.65
C VAL A 130 5.46 -13.04 1.59
N LYS A 131 5.69 -13.29 2.88
CA LYS A 131 5.96 -12.24 3.87
C LYS A 131 7.24 -11.47 3.56
N ASP A 132 8.32 -12.18 3.24
CA ASP A 132 9.59 -11.55 2.84
C ASP A 132 9.43 -10.72 1.56
N TRP A 133 8.68 -11.23 0.59
CA TRP A 133 8.37 -10.52 -0.64
C TRP A 133 7.52 -9.26 -0.38
N LEU A 134 6.47 -9.34 0.45
CA LEU A 134 5.62 -8.20 0.82
C LEU A 134 6.42 -7.07 1.46
N VAL A 135 7.36 -7.43 2.35
CA VAL A 135 8.28 -6.47 2.95
C VAL A 135 9.14 -5.82 1.87
N LYS A 136 9.77 -6.63 1.00
CA LYS A 136 10.64 -6.15 -0.09
C LYS A 136 9.90 -5.20 -1.05
N ASP A 137 8.68 -5.53 -1.47
CA ASP A 137 7.84 -4.68 -2.32
C ASP A 137 7.54 -3.35 -1.62
N THR A 138 7.09 -3.40 -0.36
CA THR A 138 6.72 -2.19 0.39
C THR A 138 7.92 -1.27 0.60
N VAL A 139 9.09 -1.80 1.00
CA VAL A 139 10.29 -0.97 1.23
C VAL A 139 10.83 -0.35 -0.05
N TYR A 140 10.65 -1.00 -1.20
CA TYR A 140 11.02 -0.39 -2.48
C TYR A 140 10.23 0.89 -2.72
N TRP A 141 8.89 0.84 -2.60
CA TRP A 141 8.06 2.02 -2.85
C TRP A 141 8.35 3.16 -1.88
N ILE A 142 8.69 2.84 -0.62
CA ILE A 142 9.15 3.83 0.35
C ILE A 142 10.48 4.47 -0.09
N GLY A 143 11.48 3.67 -0.44
CA GLY A 143 12.80 4.16 -0.83
C GLY A 143 12.82 4.92 -2.16
N ASN A 144 11.97 4.53 -3.11
CA ASN A 144 11.91 5.08 -4.45
C ASN A 144 11.06 6.36 -4.57
N PHE A 145 10.28 6.70 -3.53
CA PHE A 145 9.38 7.87 -3.56
C PHE A 145 10.12 9.18 -3.86
N TYR A 146 11.26 9.40 -3.19
CA TYR A 146 12.05 10.62 -3.38
C TYR A 146 12.50 10.77 -4.84
N ASP A 147 13.15 9.73 -5.37
CA ASP A 147 13.68 9.72 -6.73
C ASP A 147 12.59 9.88 -7.79
N SER A 148 11.43 9.25 -7.58
CA SER A 148 10.35 9.23 -8.56
C SER A 148 9.49 10.49 -8.58
N PHE A 149 9.27 11.12 -7.41
CA PHE A 149 8.21 12.13 -7.28
C PHE A 149 8.65 13.45 -6.65
N ILE A 150 9.80 13.49 -5.96
CA ILE A 150 10.22 14.67 -5.18
C ILE A 150 11.50 15.30 -5.72
N LYS A 151 12.44 14.51 -6.23
CA LYS A 151 13.77 14.97 -6.66
C LYS A 151 13.71 16.15 -7.65
N ASP A 152 12.90 16.06 -8.70
CA ASP A 152 12.77 17.15 -9.68
C ASP A 152 12.18 18.44 -9.07
N ALA A 153 11.27 18.31 -8.09
CA ALA A 153 10.76 19.48 -7.36
C ALA A 153 11.86 20.16 -6.53
N VAL A 154 12.75 19.36 -5.91
CA VAL A 154 13.94 19.89 -5.21
C VAL A 154 14.89 20.57 -6.18
N THR A 155 15.21 19.95 -7.32
CA THR A 155 16.06 20.55 -8.36
C THR A 155 15.50 21.91 -8.83
N LYS A 156 14.20 21.97 -9.15
CA LYS A 156 13.51 23.22 -9.54
C LYS A 156 13.52 24.28 -8.45
N THR A 157 13.39 23.86 -7.20
CA THR A 157 13.45 24.76 -6.04
C THR A 157 14.82 25.40 -5.92
N VAL A 158 15.91 24.64 -6.09
CA VAL A 158 17.28 25.18 -6.10
C VAL A 158 17.48 26.14 -7.27
N ILE A 159 17.08 25.74 -8.49
CA ILE A 159 17.21 26.59 -9.68
C ILE A 159 16.52 27.93 -9.47
N GLN A 160 15.26 27.92 -9.02
CA GLN A 160 14.55 29.17 -8.80
C GLN A 160 15.23 30.02 -7.71
N TYR A 161 15.34 29.48 -6.51
CA TYR A 161 15.62 30.32 -5.35
C TYR A 161 17.09 30.69 -5.25
N ALA A 162 18.00 29.74 -5.44
CA ALA A 162 19.43 30.02 -5.32
C ALA A 162 20.01 30.68 -6.60
N ILE A 163 19.59 30.23 -7.79
CA ILE A 163 20.21 30.67 -9.05
C ILE A 163 19.48 31.88 -9.63
N GLU A 164 18.17 31.80 -9.84
CA GLU A 164 17.42 32.86 -10.54
C GLU A 164 17.11 34.06 -9.63
N GLU A 165 16.69 33.81 -8.39
CA GLU A 165 16.36 34.85 -7.41
C GLU A 165 17.54 35.30 -6.55
N GLY A 166 18.64 34.53 -6.55
CA GLY A 166 19.84 34.85 -5.78
C GLY A 166 19.63 34.83 -4.26
N GLN A 167 18.67 34.05 -3.77
CA GLN A 167 18.43 33.86 -2.34
C GLN A 167 19.61 33.17 -1.66
N ASP A 168 19.78 33.40 -0.37
CA ASP A 168 20.78 32.69 0.42
C ASP A 168 20.46 31.20 0.58
N TYR A 169 21.47 30.44 1.02
CA TYR A 169 21.40 29.00 1.19
C TYR A 169 20.36 28.59 2.24
N TRP A 170 20.09 29.42 3.26
CA TRP A 170 19.18 29.07 4.33
C TRP A 170 17.74 29.19 3.85
N VAL A 171 17.41 30.30 3.16
CA VAL A 171 16.10 30.50 2.53
C VAL A 171 15.83 29.40 1.52
N THR A 172 16.79 29.09 0.64
CA THR A 172 16.65 27.99 -0.33
C THR A 172 16.45 26.64 0.36
N GLY A 173 17.22 26.36 1.41
CA GLY A 173 17.05 25.15 2.23
C GLY A 173 15.66 25.03 2.84
N GLN A 174 15.08 26.11 3.36
CA GLN A 174 13.71 26.11 3.89
C GLN A 174 12.69 25.76 2.80
N ARG A 175 12.87 26.25 1.57
CA ARG A 175 11.98 25.90 0.45
C ARG A 175 12.09 24.42 0.07
N ILE A 176 13.29 23.86 0.09
CA ILE A 176 13.49 22.41 -0.10
C ILE A 176 12.75 21.63 0.99
N LYS A 177 12.87 22.06 2.25
CA LYS A 177 12.16 21.45 3.38
C LYS A 177 10.65 21.49 3.21
N GLU A 178 10.09 22.61 2.75
CA GLU A 178 8.65 22.75 2.46
C GLU A 178 8.19 21.77 1.37
N VAL A 179 8.97 21.62 0.30
CA VAL A 179 8.71 20.64 -0.78
C VAL A 179 8.72 19.21 -0.25
N LEU A 180 9.75 18.84 0.54
CA LEU A 180 9.85 17.52 1.15
C LEU A 180 8.69 17.25 2.10
N ALA A 181 8.35 18.22 2.95
CA ALA A 181 7.28 18.10 3.94
C ALA A 181 5.87 18.15 3.32
N GLY A 182 5.74 18.64 2.08
CA GLY A 182 4.45 18.90 1.46
C GLY A 182 3.63 19.96 2.21
N THR A 183 4.30 20.86 2.91
CA THR A 183 3.69 21.91 3.73
C THR A 183 3.64 23.24 2.98
N TYR A 184 2.72 24.12 3.40
CA TYR A 184 2.39 25.37 2.70
C TYR A 184 1.80 25.13 1.30
N GLU A 185 1.19 26.16 0.73
CA GLU A 185 0.83 26.15 -0.68
C GLU A 185 2.12 26.29 -1.50
N ILE A 186 2.66 25.16 -1.97
CA ILE A 186 3.85 25.16 -2.82
C ILE A 186 3.44 25.72 -4.19
N PRO A 187 4.05 26.83 -4.66
CA PRO A 187 3.70 27.40 -5.94
C PRO A 187 3.81 26.40 -7.10
N PRO A 188 2.83 26.33 -8.02
CA PRO A 188 2.83 25.34 -9.10
C PRO A 188 4.08 25.33 -9.97
N LYS A 189 4.77 26.48 -10.13
CA LYS A 189 6.02 26.57 -10.88
C LYS A 189 7.17 25.72 -10.31
N TYR A 190 7.10 25.30 -9.04
CA TYR A 190 8.10 24.44 -8.41
C TYR A 190 7.71 22.96 -8.41
N LEU A 191 6.48 22.64 -8.81
CA LEU A 191 5.97 21.29 -8.80
C LEU A 191 5.97 20.73 -10.22
N PRO A 192 6.73 19.66 -10.52
CA PRO A 192 6.49 18.90 -11.73
C PRO A 192 5.11 18.27 -11.75
N ALA A 193 4.64 17.90 -12.94
CA ALA A 193 3.44 17.09 -13.11
C ALA A 193 3.51 15.74 -12.36
N SER A 194 4.71 15.23 -12.12
CA SER A 194 4.96 14.02 -11.33
C SER A 194 4.95 14.26 -9.82
N TYR A 195 4.86 15.50 -9.32
CA TYR A 195 4.89 15.75 -7.89
C TYR A 195 3.67 15.15 -7.19
N ILE A 196 3.93 14.42 -6.11
CA ILE A 196 2.90 13.87 -5.23
C ILE A 196 3.24 14.29 -3.81
N ARG A 197 2.25 14.80 -3.06
CA ARG A 197 2.43 15.10 -1.65
C ARG A 197 2.73 13.82 -0.86
N ALA A 198 3.77 13.88 -0.04
CA ALA A 198 4.24 12.75 0.77
C ALA A 198 3.12 12.11 1.59
N GLU A 199 2.30 12.90 2.29
CA GLU A 199 1.18 12.40 3.10
C GLU A 199 0.22 11.49 2.30
N ALA A 200 -0.21 11.95 1.11
CA ALA A 200 -1.13 11.20 0.26
C ALA A 200 -0.49 9.94 -0.29
N TYR A 201 0.79 10.01 -0.66
CA TYR A 201 1.54 8.85 -1.13
C TYR A 201 1.71 7.79 -0.02
N TRP A 202 2.02 8.21 1.20
CA TRP A 202 2.16 7.29 2.34
C TRP A 202 0.86 6.60 2.74
N GLN A 203 -0.27 7.31 2.65
CA GLN A 203 -1.58 6.69 2.83
C GLN A 203 -1.82 5.60 1.78
N LEU A 204 -1.50 5.86 0.51
CA LEU A 204 -1.61 4.89 -0.57
C LEU A 204 -0.73 3.66 -0.33
N VAL A 205 0.56 3.84 -0.04
CA VAL A 205 1.50 2.74 0.22
C VAL A 205 1.03 1.89 1.41
N SER A 206 0.51 2.52 2.45
CA SER A 206 0.05 1.82 3.66
C SER A 206 -1.22 1.01 3.41
N CYS A 207 -2.20 1.57 2.69
CA CYS A 207 -3.40 0.85 2.28
C CYS A 207 -3.03 -0.35 1.40
N GLU A 208 -2.12 -0.14 0.44
CA GLU A 208 -1.70 -1.19 -0.48
C GLU A 208 -0.98 -2.34 0.23
N ALA A 209 -0.05 -2.03 1.13
CA ALA A 209 0.69 -3.02 1.90
C ALA A 209 -0.25 -3.90 2.74
N VAL A 210 -1.23 -3.30 3.43
CA VAL A 210 -2.20 -4.06 4.24
C VAL A 210 -3.14 -4.87 3.35
N THR A 211 -3.72 -4.29 2.30
CA THR A 211 -4.63 -5.02 1.43
C THR A 211 -3.93 -6.19 0.76
N ARG A 212 -2.75 -6.00 0.18
CA ARG A 212 -2.01 -7.09 -0.44
C ARG A 212 -1.61 -8.17 0.57
N ALA A 213 -1.12 -7.79 1.75
CA ALA A 213 -0.76 -8.75 2.80
C ALA A 213 -1.98 -9.57 3.25
N THR A 214 -3.11 -8.92 3.49
CA THR A 214 -4.33 -9.60 3.94
C THR A 214 -4.90 -10.52 2.86
N VAL A 215 -4.88 -10.13 1.59
CA VAL A 215 -5.42 -10.96 0.51
C VAL A 215 -4.54 -12.19 0.28
N LEU A 216 -3.22 -12.01 0.22
CA LEU A 216 -2.30 -13.13 0.04
C LEU A 216 -2.31 -14.09 1.24
N GLY A 217 -2.46 -13.57 2.47
CA GLY A 217 -2.53 -14.36 3.70
C GLY A 217 -3.69 -15.35 3.76
N LYS A 218 -4.71 -15.18 2.91
CA LYS A 218 -5.87 -16.07 2.87
C LYS A 218 -5.72 -17.28 1.96
N ILE A 219 -4.71 -17.27 1.07
CA ILE A 219 -4.56 -18.29 0.03
C ILE A 219 -4.23 -19.66 0.64
N GLU A 220 -3.22 -19.74 1.51
CA GLU A 220 -2.79 -21.03 2.08
C GLU A 220 -3.89 -21.73 2.90
N PRO A 221 -4.64 -21.05 3.80
CA PRO A 221 -5.79 -21.67 4.45
C PRO A 221 -6.89 -22.15 3.50
N MET A 222 -7.14 -21.44 2.40
CA MET A 222 -8.11 -21.85 1.38
C MET A 222 -7.65 -23.12 0.65
N LEU A 223 -6.36 -23.20 0.30
CA LEU A 223 -5.75 -24.40 -0.28
C LEU A 223 -5.82 -25.60 0.67
N ALA A 224 -5.48 -25.40 1.95
CA ALA A 224 -5.53 -26.44 2.96
C ALA A 224 -6.95 -26.98 3.21
N ALA A 225 -7.98 -26.23 2.83
CA ALA A 225 -9.39 -26.61 2.94
C ALA A 225 -9.99 -27.16 1.63
N ASP A 226 -9.17 -27.35 0.59
CA ASP A 226 -9.61 -27.77 -0.74
C ASP A 226 -10.68 -26.82 -1.33
N VAL A 227 -10.60 -25.51 -1.04
CA VAL A 227 -11.49 -24.51 -1.62
C VAL A 227 -11.26 -24.45 -3.12
N VAL A 228 -12.30 -24.68 -3.92
CA VAL A 228 -12.21 -24.62 -5.38
C VAL A 228 -12.41 -23.19 -5.89
N GLU A 229 -13.35 -22.45 -5.30
CA GLU A 229 -13.72 -21.10 -5.73
C GLU A 229 -13.84 -20.13 -4.56
N TYR A 230 -13.45 -18.88 -4.81
CA TYR A 230 -13.62 -17.76 -3.92
C TYR A 230 -14.32 -16.61 -4.63
N GLU A 231 -14.87 -15.69 -3.85
CA GLU A 231 -15.61 -14.53 -4.33
C GLU A 231 -14.95 -13.24 -3.84
N ILE A 232 -15.00 -12.22 -4.69
CA ILE A 232 -14.55 -10.87 -4.35
C ILE A 232 -15.69 -10.09 -3.73
N LEU A 233 -15.50 -9.63 -2.50
CA LEU A 233 -16.42 -8.73 -1.82
C LEU A 233 -15.82 -7.33 -1.71
N THR A 234 -16.69 -6.34 -1.64
CA THR A 234 -16.34 -4.93 -1.39
C THR A 234 -16.79 -4.56 0.02
N ALA A 235 -16.41 -3.37 0.49
CA ALA A 235 -16.90 -2.85 1.76
C ALA A 235 -18.39 -2.42 1.72
N GLU A 236 -19.02 -2.41 0.52
CA GLU A 236 -20.43 -2.04 0.29
C GLU A 236 -20.89 -0.72 0.97
N ASP A 237 -20.00 0.28 1.03
CA ASP A 237 -20.27 1.61 1.57
C ASP A 237 -20.17 2.71 0.49
N GLU A 238 -20.45 3.95 0.85
CA GLU A 238 -20.43 5.12 -0.04
C GLU A 238 -19.05 5.44 -0.63
N ARG A 239 -18.00 4.79 -0.13
CA ARG A 239 -16.62 4.95 -0.57
C ARG A 239 -16.18 3.85 -1.54
N VAL A 240 -17.06 2.91 -1.90
CA VAL A 240 -16.78 1.90 -2.93
C VAL A 240 -16.67 2.60 -4.29
N CYS A 241 -15.49 2.49 -4.91
CA CYS A 241 -15.28 3.07 -6.24
C CYS A 241 -15.97 2.23 -7.33
N PRO A 242 -16.23 2.79 -8.52
CA PRO A 242 -16.87 2.05 -9.61
C PRO A 242 -16.13 0.77 -10.01
N LEU A 243 -14.79 0.76 -9.96
CA LEU A 243 -13.99 -0.43 -10.25
C LEU A 243 -14.25 -1.55 -9.23
N CYS A 244 -14.20 -1.24 -7.94
CA CYS A 244 -14.54 -2.20 -6.89
C CYS A 244 -15.97 -2.70 -7.02
N SER A 245 -16.93 -1.82 -7.30
CA SER A 245 -18.33 -2.22 -7.53
C SER A 245 -18.47 -3.21 -8.67
N ARG A 246 -17.72 -3.04 -9.78
CA ARG A 246 -17.70 -4.02 -10.88
C ARG A 246 -17.08 -5.35 -10.49
N MET A 247 -16.08 -5.35 -9.61
CA MET A 247 -15.42 -6.58 -9.14
C MET A 247 -16.21 -7.31 -8.06
N HIS A 248 -17.14 -6.65 -7.37
CA HIS A 248 -17.99 -7.26 -6.36
C HIS A 248 -18.77 -8.46 -6.92
N GLY A 249 -18.83 -9.55 -6.18
CA GLY A 249 -19.56 -10.78 -6.54
C GLY A 249 -18.88 -11.63 -7.61
N LYS A 250 -17.76 -11.19 -8.18
CA LYS A 250 -17.03 -12.01 -9.15
C LYS A 250 -16.37 -13.19 -8.44
N LYS A 251 -16.57 -14.36 -9.01
CA LYS A 251 -15.99 -15.62 -8.54
C LYS A 251 -14.76 -15.99 -9.37
N PHE A 252 -13.76 -16.53 -8.71
CA PHE A 252 -12.51 -16.99 -9.30
C PHE A 252 -12.15 -18.34 -8.70
N LYS A 253 -11.35 -19.11 -9.43
CA LYS A 253 -10.84 -20.37 -8.89
C LYS A 253 -9.62 -20.12 -8.03
N ILE A 254 -9.39 -20.95 -7.02
CA ILE A 254 -8.23 -20.78 -6.13
C ILE A 254 -6.89 -20.81 -6.90
N GLU A 255 -6.83 -21.55 -8.01
CA GLU A 255 -5.64 -21.63 -8.85
C GLU A 255 -5.27 -20.26 -9.44
N HIS A 256 -6.25 -19.40 -9.73
CA HIS A 256 -5.98 -18.03 -10.21
C HIS A 256 -5.28 -17.17 -9.14
N ALA A 257 -5.63 -17.36 -7.87
CA ALA A 257 -4.98 -16.68 -6.76
C ALA A 257 -3.55 -17.18 -6.55
N VAL A 258 -3.35 -18.51 -6.64
CA VAL A 258 -2.05 -19.16 -6.54
C VAL A 258 -1.12 -18.70 -7.66
N GLU A 259 -1.57 -18.74 -8.90
CA GLU A 259 -0.78 -18.28 -10.05
C GLU A 259 -0.38 -16.82 -9.90
N LEU A 260 -1.26 -15.97 -9.39
CA LEU A 260 -0.97 -14.55 -9.19
C LEU A 260 0.04 -14.32 -8.06
N ARG A 261 -0.08 -15.07 -6.95
CA ARG A 261 0.92 -15.08 -5.86
C ARG A 261 2.29 -15.52 -6.37
N ASP A 262 2.35 -16.61 -7.12
CA ASP A 262 3.62 -17.16 -7.61
C ASP A 262 4.29 -16.19 -8.59
N LYS A 263 3.51 -15.53 -9.46
CA LYS A 263 4.02 -14.43 -10.31
C LYS A 263 4.56 -13.25 -9.51
N PHE A 264 3.96 -12.91 -8.36
CA PHE A 264 4.55 -11.91 -7.47
C PHE A 264 5.90 -12.38 -6.94
N LEU A 265 6.00 -13.60 -6.42
CA LEU A 265 7.25 -14.16 -5.89
C LEU A 265 8.36 -14.23 -6.95
N GLU A 266 8.00 -14.45 -8.22
CA GLU A 266 8.92 -14.47 -9.35
C GLU A 266 9.31 -13.08 -9.86
N ALA A 267 8.53 -12.04 -9.53
CA ALA A 267 8.80 -10.67 -9.95
C ALA A 267 10.13 -10.17 -9.35
N LYS A 268 11.05 -9.74 -10.23
CA LYS A 268 12.40 -9.32 -9.84
C LYS A 268 12.46 -7.83 -9.56
N THR A 269 11.65 -7.09 -10.31
CA THR A 269 11.56 -5.63 -10.25
C THR A 269 10.11 -5.17 -9.98
N PRO A 270 9.93 -3.99 -9.42
CA PRO A 270 8.60 -3.40 -9.19
C PRO A 270 7.87 -3.06 -10.50
N GLU A 271 8.60 -2.86 -11.59
CA GLU A 271 8.06 -2.78 -12.94
C GLU A 271 7.44 -4.13 -13.35
N ASP A 272 8.07 -5.25 -13.01
CA ASP A 272 7.47 -6.58 -13.23
C ASP A 272 6.17 -6.73 -12.42
N VAL A 273 6.13 -6.24 -11.18
CA VAL A 273 4.93 -6.27 -10.32
C VAL A 273 3.76 -5.51 -10.99
N LYS A 274 4.03 -4.36 -11.62
CA LYS A 274 3.01 -3.61 -12.38
C LYS A 274 2.46 -4.38 -13.58
N LEU A 275 3.24 -5.28 -14.16
CA LEU A 275 2.78 -6.16 -15.25
C LEU A 275 1.99 -7.35 -14.72
N VAL A 276 2.37 -7.88 -13.55
CA VAL A 276 1.68 -8.98 -12.88
C VAL A 276 0.30 -8.56 -12.39
N HIS A 277 0.19 -7.36 -11.81
CA HIS A 277 -1.06 -6.85 -11.25
C HIS A 277 -1.30 -5.37 -11.63
N PRO A 278 -1.73 -5.10 -12.87
CA PRO A 278 -1.98 -3.76 -13.35
C PRO A 278 -3.27 -3.16 -12.76
N TRP A 279 -3.22 -1.86 -12.44
CA TRP A 279 -4.41 -1.08 -12.08
C TRP A 279 -5.17 -0.64 -13.34
N ASN A 280 -6.09 -1.50 -13.78
CA ASN A 280 -6.93 -1.23 -14.95
C ASN A 280 -8.04 -0.21 -14.63
N LYS A 281 -8.46 0.54 -15.65
CA LYS A 281 -9.63 1.41 -15.61
C LYS A 281 -10.91 0.58 -15.78
N VAL A 282 -12.01 1.12 -15.27
CA VAL A 282 -13.34 0.49 -15.35
C VAL A 282 -13.71 0.13 -16.79
N GLN A 283 -13.48 1.05 -17.73
CA GLN A 283 -13.83 0.87 -19.13
C GLN A 283 -13.04 -0.26 -19.81
N GLU A 284 -11.85 -0.57 -19.31
CA GLU A 284 -11.02 -1.65 -19.85
C GLU A 284 -11.58 -3.01 -19.44
N ILE A 285 -12.16 -3.11 -18.25
CA ILE A 285 -12.60 -4.39 -17.67
C ILE A 285 -14.06 -4.73 -17.90
N ASP A 286 -14.88 -3.76 -18.35
CA ASP A 286 -16.35 -3.91 -18.45
C ASP A 286 -16.78 -5.06 -19.37
N SER A 287 -15.94 -5.47 -20.31
CA SER A 287 -16.19 -6.56 -21.25
C SER A 287 -15.47 -7.87 -20.90
N TRP A 288 -14.75 -7.92 -19.77
CA TRP A 288 -13.93 -9.07 -19.42
C TRP A 288 -14.69 -10.06 -18.54
N GLU A 289 -14.76 -11.29 -19.01
CA GLU A 289 -15.20 -12.45 -18.23
C GLU A 289 -14.21 -12.78 -17.09
N PRO A 290 -14.61 -13.48 -16.02
CA PRO A 290 -13.75 -13.82 -14.88
C PRO A 290 -12.40 -14.42 -15.27
N GLU A 291 -12.41 -15.35 -16.22
CA GLU A 291 -11.19 -16.01 -16.72
C GLU A 291 -10.27 -15.02 -17.48
N ALA A 292 -10.84 -14.03 -18.18
CA ALA A 292 -10.09 -12.97 -18.83
C ALA A 292 -9.54 -11.94 -17.84
N LEU A 293 -10.26 -11.69 -16.73
CA LEU A 293 -9.80 -10.87 -15.60
C LEU A 293 -8.62 -11.54 -14.89
N ALA A 294 -8.73 -12.83 -14.57
CA ALA A 294 -7.69 -13.58 -13.89
C ALA A 294 -6.36 -13.56 -14.65
N ARG A 295 -6.39 -13.85 -15.95
CA ARG A 295 -5.19 -13.80 -16.81
C ARG A 295 -4.54 -12.42 -16.90
N ARG A 296 -5.27 -11.36 -16.57
CA ARG A 296 -4.80 -9.97 -16.55
C ARG A 296 -4.46 -9.47 -15.14
N GLY A 297 -4.30 -10.38 -14.18
CA GLY A 297 -3.92 -10.06 -12.81
C GLY A 297 -5.05 -9.56 -11.93
N MET A 298 -6.30 -9.57 -12.40
CA MET A 298 -7.45 -9.01 -11.68
C MET A 298 -8.18 -10.04 -10.79
N ALA A 299 -7.54 -11.19 -10.50
CA ALA A 299 -8.13 -12.24 -9.67
C ALA A 299 -8.11 -11.90 -8.17
N LEU A 300 -7.21 -11.03 -7.73
CA LEU A 300 -7.04 -10.67 -6.32
C LEU A 300 -7.04 -9.15 -6.15
N PRO A 301 -7.64 -8.61 -5.07
CA PRO A 301 -7.39 -7.23 -4.68
C PRO A 301 -5.91 -7.02 -4.30
N SER A 302 -5.39 -5.79 -4.34
CA SER A 302 -6.04 -4.51 -4.59
C SER A 302 -6.14 -4.12 -6.07
N PHE A 303 -7.26 -3.51 -6.46
CA PHE A 303 -7.43 -2.98 -7.83
C PHE A 303 -7.02 -1.52 -8.01
N HIS A 304 -6.70 -0.85 -6.90
CA HIS A 304 -6.23 0.53 -6.82
C HIS A 304 -5.66 0.80 -5.42
N GLY A 305 -4.92 1.91 -5.25
CA GLY A 305 -4.16 2.21 -4.03
C GLY A 305 -4.94 2.49 -2.73
N HIS A 306 -6.28 2.42 -2.74
CA HIS A 306 -7.14 2.52 -1.55
C HIS A 306 -8.20 1.42 -1.54
N CYS A 307 -7.90 0.29 -2.19
CA CYS A 307 -8.84 -0.80 -2.35
C CYS A 307 -9.11 -1.45 -1.00
N ARG A 308 -10.40 -1.58 -0.66
CA ARG A 308 -10.90 -2.30 0.52
C ARG A 308 -11.65 -3.58 0.13
N CYS A 309 -11.49 -4.02 -1.12
CA CYS A 309 -12.01 -5.33 -1.49
C CYS A 309 -11.31 -6.42 -0.68
N ASP A 310 -11.99 -7.54 -0.57
CA ASP A 310 -11.52 -8.72 0.12
C ASP A 310 -11.95 -9.98 -0.63
N ILE A 311 -11.31 -11.11 -0.32
CA ILE A 311 -11.72 -12.42 -0.83
C ILE A 311 -12.34 -13.27 0.27
N VAL A 312 -13.40 -13.99 -0.07
CA VAL A 312 -14.10 -14.93 0.82
C VAL A 312 -14.35 -16.24 0.09
N VAL A 313 -14.45 -17.34 0.84
CA VAL A 313 -14.82 -18.64 0.29
C VAL A 313 -16.22 -18.53 -0.30
N SER A 314 -16.40 -19.00 -1.53
CA SER A 314 -17.73 -18.99 -2.14
C SER A 314 -18.57 -20.08 -1.49
N SER A 315 -19.75 -19.71 -1.00
CA SER A 315 -20.78 -20.64 -0.48
C SER A 315 -21.47 -21.41 -1.59
#